data_AF-A0A6B2DEQ0-F1
#
_entry.id   AF-A0A6B2DEQ0-F1
#
_cell.length_a   1.000
_cell.length_b   1.000
_cell.length_c   1.000
_cell.angle_alpha   90.00
_cell.angle_beta   90.00
_cell.angle_gamma   90.00
#
_symmetry.space_group_name_H-M   'P 1'
#
loop_
_entity.id
_entity.type
_entity.pdbx_description
1 polymer ?
#
loop_
_entity_poly.entity_id
_entity_poly.type
_entity_poly.pdbx_seq_one_letter_code
_entity_poly.pdbx_strand_id
1 'polypeptide(L)'
;MTLVVVGASLAGLRAVEAARRTGYRGRIVLIGAEEHLPYDRPPLSKAFLAAGGPRAVEPFHTEEVLREVLGVELLLGAPADGLDLGSREVTVAGRAVRYDALVIATGATARTLPGA
;
A
#
# COMPACT_ATOMS: atom_id res chain seq x y z
N MET A 1 -9.48 7.96 15.85
CA MET A 1 -9.51 8.29 14.42
C MET A 1 -8.61 7.32 13.66
N THR A 2 -9.14 6.67 12.62
CA THR A 2 -8.48 5.66 11.78
C THR A 2 -8.39 6.19 10.35
N LEU A 3 -7.17 6.24 9.83
CA LEU A 3 -6.89 6.53 8.43
C LEU A 3 -6.63 5.20 7.73
N VAL A 4 -7.46 4.86 6.76
CA VAL A 4 -7.22 3.70 5.89
C VAL A 4 -6.62 4.19 4.58
N VAL A 5 -5.53 3.57 4.15
CA VAL A 5 -4.85 3.84 2.88
C VAL A 5 -4.88 2.57 2.04
N VAL A 6 -5.60 2.59 0.91
CA VAL A 6 -5.69 1.46 -0.02
C VAL A 6 -4.69 1.63 -1.14
N GLY A 7 -3.64 0.82 -1.13
CA GLY A 7 -2.53 0.85 -2.09
C GLY A 7 -1.17 0.97 -1.42
N ALA A 8 -0.56 -0.18 -1.08
CA ALA A 8 0.77 -0.26 -0.44
C ALA A 8 1.94 -0.11 -1.44
N SER A 9 1.93 0.97 -2.24
CA SER A 9 3.04 1.35 -3.11
C SER A 9 3.41 2.81 -2.85
N LEU A 10 4.14 3.46 -3.78
CA LEU A 10 4.70 4.80 -3.59
C LEU A 10 3.65 5.81 -3.11
N ALA A 11 2.50 5.93 -3.78
CA ALA A 11 1.49 6.92 -3.43
C ALA A 11 0.91 6.72 -2.02
N GLY A 12 0.55 5.48 -1.66
CA GLY A 12 0.02 5.18 -0.33
C GLY A 12 1.07 5.36 0.76
N LEU A 13 2.31 4.94 0.53
CA LEU A 13 3.40 5.16 1.47
C LEU A 13 3.63 6.66 1.72
N ARG A 14 3.65 7.49 0.67
CA ARG A 14 3.80 8.94 0.82
C ARG A 14 2.64 9.56 1.59
N ALA A 15 1.42 9.05 1.45
CA ALA A 15 0.28 9.48 2.25
C ALA A 15 0.48 9.16 3.74
N VAL A 16 0.94 7.94 4.07
CA VAL A 16 1.28 7.54 5.45
C VAL A 16 2.36 8.44 6.05
N GLU A 17 3.48 8.61 5.35
CA GLU A 17 4.59 9.43 5.81
C GLU A 17 4.18 10.90 5.99
N ALA A 18 3.40 11.44 5.04
CA ALA A 18 2.89 12.80 5.14
C ALA A 18 1.98 12.96 6.36
N ALA A 19 1.05 12.03 6.59
CA ALA A 19 0.19 12.06 7.77
C ALA A 19 1.01 12.08 9.06
N ARG A 20 2.02 11.21 9.18
CA ARG A 20 2.90 11.20 10.37
C ARG A 20 3.71 12.48 10.51
N ARG A 21 4.27 13.00 9.42
CA ARG A 21 5.05 14.24 9.39
C ARG A 21 4.21 15.46 9.78
N THR A 22 2.92 15.49 9.43
CA THR A 22 2.00 16.58 9.82
C THR A 22 1.38 16.38 11.20
N GLY A 23 1.85 15.40 11.98
CA GLY A 23 1.43 15.22 13.37
C GLY A 23 0.20 14.33 13.56
N TYR A 24 -0.28 13.61 12.55
CA TYR A 24 -1.36 12.64 12.74
C TYR A 24 -0.90 11.50 13.66
N ARG A 25 -1.59 11.32 14.80
CA ARG A 25 -1.31 10.29 15.81
C ARG A 25 -2.34 9.15 15.85
N GLY A 26 -3.37 9.20 15.00
CA GLY A 26 -4.38 8.16 14.93
C GLY A 26 -3.86 6.85 14.34
N ARG A 27 -4.70 5.81 14.37
CA ARG A 27 -4.41 4.52 13.72
C ARG A 27 -4.29 4.72 12.22
N ILE A 28 -3.30 4.08 11.61
CA ILE A 28 -3.14 4.00 10.15
C ILE A 28 -3.16 2.52 9.77
N VAL A 29 -4.03 2.17 8.82
CA VAL A 29 -4.03 0.85 8.19
C VAL A 29 -3.64 1.03 6.72
N LEU A 30 -2.57 0.35 6.30
CA LEU A 30 -2.11 0.36 4.91
C LEU A 30 -2.41 -1.00 4.28
N ILE A 31 -3.28 -0.98 3.27
CA ILE A 31 -3.76 -2.18 2.58
C ILE A 31 -3.03 -2.32 1.24
N GLY A 32 -2.52 -3.51 0.94
CA GLY A 32 -1.80 -3.82 -0.30
C GLY A 32 -2.21 -5.17 -0.88
N ALA A 33 -2.45 -5.20 -2.19
CA ALA A 33 -2.76 -6.44 -2.90
C ALA A 33 -1.53 -7.36 -3.06
N GLU A 34 -0.33 -6.80 -3.08
CA GLU A 34 0.93 -7.55 -3.14
C GLU A 34 1.39 -7.95 -1.73
N GLU A 35 2.10 -9.07 -1.62
CA GLU A 35 2.70 -9.54 -0.36
C GLU A 35 3.95 -8.73 0.04
N HIS A 36 4.55 -8.02 -0.93
CA HIS A 36 5.76 -7.24 -0.72
C HIS A 36 5.48 -5.92 0.03
N LEU A 37 6.43 -5.53 0.89
CA LEU A 37 6.49 -4.18 1.45
C LEU A 37 6.56 -3.12 0.32
N PRO A 38 6.11 -1.87 0.55
CA PRO A 38 6.19 -0.83 -0.48
C PRO A 38 7.61 -0.64 -1.03
N TYR A 39 7.76 -0.76 -2.35
CA TYR A 39 9.06 -0.70 -3.03
C TYR A 39 9.02 0.20 -4.27
N ASP A 40 10.20 0.55 -4.79
CA ASP A 40 10.33 1.40 -5.96
C ASP A 40 10.15 0.61 -7.26
N ARG A 41 9.14 0.98 -8.06
CA ARG A 41 8.78 0.29 -9.31
C ARG A 41 9.59 0.71 -10.55
N PRO A 42 10.04 1.96 -10.74
CA PRO A 42 10.81 2.37 -11.91
C PRO A 42 12.07 1.53 -12.21
N PRO A 43 12.84 1.04 -11.21
CA PRO A 43 13.96 0.13 -11.44
C PRO A 43 13.58 -1.23 -12.04
N LEU A 44 12.32 -1.68 -11.88
CA LEU A 44 11.85 -2.98 -12.38
C LEU A 44 11.96 -3.13 -13.89
N SER A 45 11.86 -2.03 -14.64
CA SER A 45 11.99 -2.04 -16.10
C SER A 45 13.43 -1.80 -16.58
N LYS A 46 14.38 -1.63 -15.65
CA LYS A 46 15.74 -1.16 -15.93
C LYS A 46 16.78 -2.07 -15.25
N ALA A 47 17.40 -1.58 -14.18
CA ALA A 47 18.48 -2.25 -13.48
C ALA A 47 18.08 -3.65 -12.99
N PHE A 48 16.81 -3.83 -12.59
CA PHE A 48 16.32 -5.14 -12.15
C PHE A 48 16.34 -6.20 -13.26
N LEU A 49 15.99 -5.82 -14.50
CA LEU A 49 15.98 -6.72 -15.66
C LEU A 49 17.30 -6.74 -16.44
N ALA A 50 18.28 -5.93 -16.05
CA ALA A 50 19.58 -5.91 -16.67
C ALA A 50 20.37 -7.20 -16.38
N ALA A 51 21.27 -7.60 -17.28
CA ALA A 51 22.17 -8.73 -17.03
C ALA A 51 23.03 -8.46 -15.79
N GLY A 52 22.96 -9.35 -14.80
CA GLY A 52 23.62 -9.15 -13.50
C GLY A 52 22.88 -8.21 -12.55
N GLY A 53 21.61 -7.90 -12.84
CA GLY A 53 20.74 -7.12 -11.95
C GLY A 53 20.51 -7.76 -10.57
N PRO A 54 19.99 -7.00 -9.61
CA PRO A 54 19.72 -7.50 -8.27
C PRO A 54 18.68 -8.62 -8.29
N ARG A 55 18.80 -9.56 -7.34
CA ARG A 55 17.85 -10.70 -7.20
C ARG A 55 16.57 -10.35 -6.46
N ALA A 56 16.56 -9.23 -5.76
CA ALA A 56 15.43 -8.74 -4.97
C ALA A 56 15.33 -7.23 -5.10
N VAL A 57 14.12 -6.71 -4.84
CA VAL A 57 13.87 -5.27 -4.80
C VAL A 57 13.88 -4.84 -3.35
N GLU A 58 14.72 -3.85 -3.03
CA GLU A 58 14.73 -3.27 -1.69
C GLU A 58 13.45 -2.46 -1.45
N PRO A 59 12.78 -2.65 -0.32
CA PRO A 59 11.63 -1.83 0.04
C PRO A 59 12.08 -0.41 0.40
N PHE A 60 11.15 0.54 0.32
CA PHE A 60 11.42 1.93 0.75
C PHE A 60 11.75 2.02 2.24
N HIS A 61 11.15 1.15 3.04
CA HIS A 61 11.36 1.03 4.48
C HIS A 61 11.31 -0.44 4.88
N THR A 62 12.05 -0.80 5.92
CA THR A 62 11.90 -2.12 6.54
C THR A 62 10.54 -2.24 7.23
N GLU A 63 10.12 -3.47 7.52
CA GLU A 63 8.85 -3.71 8.21
C GLU A 63 8.85 -3.09 9.62
N GLU A 64 9.99 -3.13 10.31
CA GLU A 64 10.16 -2.53 11.64
C GLU A 64 9.96 -1.02 11.58
N VAL A 65 10.48 -0.34 10.55
CA VAL A 65 10.25 1.11 10.39
C VAL A 65 8.77 1.40 10.15
N LEU A 66 8.09 0.60 9.32
CA LEU A 66 6.67 0.79 9.04
C LEU A 66 5.81 0.57 10.29
N ARG A 67 6.08 -0.50 11.04
CA ARG A 67 5.27 -0.88 12.21
C ARG A 67 5.62 -0.06 13.45
N GLU A 68 6.90 0.07 13.79
CA GLU A 68 7.33 0.63 15.07
C GLU A 68 7.55 2.15 14.99
N VAL A 69 8.13 2.64 13.89
CA VAL A 69 8.43 4.08 13.75
C VAL A 69 7.22 4.84 13.18
N LEU A 70 6.60 4.30 12.14
CA LEU A 70 5.43 4.91 11.51
C LEU A 70 4.10 4.43 12.10
N GLY A 71 4.08 3.42 12.98
CA GLY A 71 2.84 2.98 13.64
C GLY A 71 1.78 2.52 12.64
N VAL A 72 2.19 1.77 11.60
CA VAL A 72 1.32 1.32 10.51
C VAL A 72 0.91 -0.13 10.74
N GLU A 73 -0.39 -0.38 10.68
CA GLU A 73 -0.92 -1.72 10.53
C GLU A 73 -0.88 -2.11 9.05
N LEU A 74 -0.03 -3.07 8.71
CA LEU A 74 0.12 -3.56 7.33
C LEU A 74 -0.85 -4.73 7.09
N LEU A 75 -1.71 -4.58 6.10
CA LEU A 75 -2.55 -5.64 5.53
C LEU A 75 -2.11 -5.88 4.09
N LEU A 76 -1.13 -6.77 3.90
CA LEU A 76 -0.54 -7.10 2.60
C LEU A 76 -1.06 -8.44 2.08
N GLY A 77 -0.84 -8.72 0.79
CA GLY A 77 -1.22 -9.97 0.13
C GLY A 77 -2.71 -10.12 -0.17
N ALA A 78 -3.53 -9.10 0.09
CA ALA A 78 -4.96 -9.14 -0.18
C ALA A 78 -5.46 -7.79 -0.72
N PRO A 79 -6.13 -7.76 -1.88
CA PRO A 79 -6.72 -6.53 -2.38
C PRO A 79 -7.88 -6.07 -1.49
N ALA A 80 -8.12 -4.76 -1.45
CA ALA A 80 -9.43 -4.26 -1.05
C ALA A 80 -10.43 -4.57 -2.17
N ASP A 81 -11.49 -5.30 -1.86
CA ASP A 81 -12.48 -5.83 -2.81
C ASP A 81 -13.88 -5.21 -2.64
N GLY A 82 -14.07 -4.39 -1.61
CA GLY A 82 -15.32 -3.67 -1.36
C GLY A 82 -15.11 -2.33 -0.67
N LEU A 83 -16.00 -1.38 -0.93
CA LEU A 83 -16.08 -0.08 -0.25
C LEU A 83 -17.55 0.26 0.01
N ASP A 84 -17.89 0.45 1.27
CA ASP A 84 -19.19 0.94 1.71
C ASP A 84 -19.03 2.32 2.36
N LEU A 85 -19.61 3.34 1.73
CA LEU A 85 -19.55 4.72 2.20
C LEU A 85 -20.55 5.02 3.34
N GLY A 86 -21.62 4.23 3.44
CA GLY A 86 -22.64 4.37 4.48
C GLY A 86 -22.12 3.87 5.83
N SER A 87 -21.54 2.67 5.85
CA SER A 87 -20.91 2.10 7.05
C SER A 87 -19.46 2.56 7.27
N ARG A 88 -18.85 3.21 6.26
CA ARG A 88 -17.44 3.65 6.22
C ARG A 88 -16.48 2.47 6.42
N GLU A 89 -16.63 1.46 5.59
CA GLU A 89 -15.89 0.21 5.66
C GLU A 89 -15.21 -0.10 4.31
N VAL A 90 -13.97 -0.58 4.39
CA VAL A 90 -13.26 -1.22 3.27
C VAL A 90 -13.25 -2.72 3.53
N THR A 91 -13.65 -3.52 2.56
CA THR A 91 -13.59 -4.99 2.64
C THR A 91 -12.24 -5.47 2.10
N VAL A 92 -11.57 -6.34 2.87
CA VAL A 92 -10.29 -6.97 2.52
C VAL A 92 -10.32 -8.43 2.92
N ALA A 93 -10.24 -9.34 1.96
CA ALA A 93 -10.31 -10.79 2.20
C ALA A 93 -11.52 -11.19 3.06
N GLY A 94 -12.69 -10.64 2.73
CA GLY A 94 -13.95 -10.90 3.44
C GLY A 94 -14.08 -10.25 4.83
N ARG A 95 -13.11 -9.44 5.25
CA ARG A 95 -13.14 -8.71 6.53
C ARG A 95 -13.38 -7.23 6.32
N ALA A 96 -14.24 -6.63 7.13
CA ALA A 96 -14.51 -5.19 7.10
C ALA A 96 -13.48 -4.40 7.95
N VAL A 97 -12.91 -3.35 7.36
CA VAL A 97 -11.99 -2.41 7.99
C VAL A 97 -12.64 -1.04 8.04
N ARG A 98 -13.09 -0.62 9.22
CA ARG A 98 -13.69 0.70 9.44
C ARG A 98 -12.68 1.83 9.31
N TYR A 99 -13.11 2.95 8.75
CA TYR A 99 -12.30 4.15 8.61
C TYR A 99 -13.03 5.43 9.04
N ASP A 100 -12.26 6.41 9.50
CA ASP A 100 -12.72 7.79 9.68
C ASP A 100 -12.31 8.65 8.48
N ALA A 101 -11.16 8.36 7.89
CA ALA A 101 -10.68 8.93 6.64
C ALA A 101 -10.12 7.82 5.73
N LEU A 102 -10.32 7.95 4.42
CA LEU A 102 -9.90 6.99 3.41
C LEU A 102 -9.04 7.68 2.34
N VAL A 103 -7.90 7.08 2.01
CA VAL A 103 -7.08 7.43 0.85
C VAL A 103 -7.09 6.26 -0.13
N ILE A 104 -7.54 6.52 -1.36
CA ILE A 104 -7.50 5.56 -2.47
C ILE A 104 -6.24 5.84 -3.29
N ALA A 105 -5.27 4.94 -3.19
CA ALA A 105 -3.96 5.02 -3.83
C ALA A 105 -3.63 3.73 -4.62
N THR A 106 -4.66 3.14 -5.25
CA THR A 106 -4.61 1.82 -5.91
C THR A 106 -3.75 1.77 -7.18
N GLY A 107 -3.26 2.91 -7.67
CA GLY A 107 -2.46 2.97 -8.89
C GLY A 107 -3.27 2.54 -10.12
N ALA A 108 -2.64 1.79 -11.01
CA ALA A 108 -3.23 1.32 -12.25
C ALA A 108 -2.75 -0.10 -12.58
N THR A 109 -3.54 -0.81 -13.36
CA THR A 109 -3.19 -2.11 -13.95
C THR A 109 -2.88 -1.94 -15.44
N ALA A 110 -1.99 -2.79 -15.97
CA ALA A 110 -1.70 -2.80 -17.39
C ALA A 110 -2.96 -3.20 -18.19
N ARG A 111 -3.20 -2.53 -19.32
CA ARG A 111 -4.28 -2.92 -20.23
C ARG A 111 -3.97 -4.31 -20.81
N THR A 112 -4.97 -5.18 -20.84
CA THR A 112 -4.88 -6.45 -21.54
C THR A 112 -4.93 -6.21 -23.05
N LEU A 113 -4.13 -6.95 -23.80
CA LEU A 113 -4.16 -6.94 -25.26
C LEU A 113 -5.22 -7.96 -25.72
N PRO A 114 -6.16 -7.59 -26.61
CA PRO A 114 -7.12 -8.54 -27.16
C PRO A 114 -6.41 -9.72 -27.85
N GLY A 115 -6.75 -10.95 -27.46
CA GLY A 115 -6.21 -12.17 -28.07
C GLY A 115 -4.83 -12.64 -27.57
N ALA A 116 -4.31 -12.03 -26.49
CA ALA A 116 -3.14 -12.55 -25.76
C ALA A 116 -3.48 -13.78 -24.90
#